data_AF-A0AAN7UCA6-F1
#
_entry.id   AF-A0AAN7UCA6-F1
#
_cell.length_a   1.000
_cell.length_b   1.000
_cell.length_c   1.000
_cell.angle_alpha   90.00
_cell.angle_beta   90.00
_cell.angle_gamma   90.00
#
_symmetry.space_group_name_H-M   'P 1'
#
loop_
_entity.id
_entity.type
_entity.pdbx_description
1 polymer ?
#
loop_
_entity_poly.entity_id
_entity_poly.type
_entity_poly.pdbx_seq_one_letter_code
_entity_poly.pdbx_strand_id
1 'polypeptide(L)'
;MEKSRINTNDLKVLINNFETIPLFKIDEDENQDVSLKKLNGSRPVGYHQFCFDSKLNKYKSIDKGDIIENQSEELQSHPYLYSKNIKFVHERDMEMCYICRDKDTPSVCLWSWDFGKKLEISKLNLNMLFMTFEENSGVDWFLSTEISNEMVLAIRNKNYEKVMNTIQDEFLKLPLELVSPVYFDKKLNLTDLVKGSKKFYLSCIMSNNSPYKTQLFRSKFLTKFTQEDDDYIHLHTPPKFNYPFNLYFEVSLSSNTRKDSQESLDFNNGKEKNNYYFVEEDENIDTVQDNNSFKTMNWDAVRVGDWLFDMGFYELIERFSYQNVNGETLLTRGLSILPNNFLQNTLKRNKYIDALNRLLSLNKMDLILSPQQQQQQQQQQLQLQHLQLQQLQQQQQEDNQQQQQQQQQQQQQQQNEQPIASADDQQMLVPTANASPLYSNQYSDKSVLILNYLDENNKKFLNNSNNNKLPDESSKNQLNIDGGETSSIKLILNDINSSNYKLKIKNNVIYVHKSILSKNSDYFNALFTSGFSENLNSACIFDTDDEKLTIESLELLMKLIYLQSQEEALTFLKQQDFKQLKVLLHLSDRFLFKQKELIEKFIVWSINSVNLKIIDQEFYNNNLISLFSKYYLNQN
;
A
#
# COMPACT_ATOMS: atom_id res chain seq x y z
N MET A 1 31.07 13.79 40.59
CA MET A 1 30.68 12.81 39.56
C MET A 1 31.77 12.75 38.51
N GLU A 2 32.63 11.74 38.57
CA GLU A 2 33.57 11.47 37.48
C GLU A 2 32.76 11.10 36.24
N LYS A 3 32.97 11.83 35.13
CA LYS A 3 32.40 11.42 33.84
C LYS A 3 33.10 10.13 33.45
N SER A 4 32.38 9.01 33.49
CA SER A 4 32.87 7.74 32.97
C SER A 4 33.12 7.89 31.46
N ARG A 5 34.35 8.27 31.08
CA ARG A 5 34.76 8.26 29.68
C ARG A 5 34.82 6.79 29.25
N ILE A 6 34.01 6.42 28.27
CA ILE A 6 34.13 5.12 27.62
C ILE A 6 35.50 5.11 26.95
N ASN A 7 36.36 4.16 27.33
CA ASN A 7 37.60 3.95 26.60
C ASN A 7 37.23 3.44 25.21
N THR A 8 37.81 3.98 24.15
CA THR A 8 37.58 3.50 22.77
C THR A 8 37.84 2.00 22.64
N ASN A 9 38.72 1.43 23.48
CA ASN A 9 38.98 -0.01 23.55
C ASN A 9 37.79 -0.85 24.07
N ASP A 10 36.77 -0.22 24.66
CA ASP A 10 35.54 -0.87 25.11
C ASP A 10 34.45 -0.89 24.03
N LEU A 11 34.57 -0.06 22.97
CA LEU A 11 33.63 0.00 21.86
C LEU A 11 33.99 -1.08 20.83
N LYS A 12 33.56 -2.31 21.10
CA LYS A 12 33.82 -3.46 20.24
C LYS A 12 32.67 -4.45 20.27
N VAL A 13 32.56 -5.23 19.21
CA VAL A 13 31.63 -6.37 19.10
C VAL A 13 32.42 -7.64 18.84
N LEU A 14 32.08 -8.71 19.55
CA LEU A 14 32.56 -10.06 19.29
C LEU A 14 31.57 -10.77 18.37
N ILE A 15 32.00 -11.04 17.14
CA ILE A 15 31.21 -11.75 16.13
C ILE A 15 31.57 -13.24 16.15
N ASN A 16 30.54 -14.09 16.15
CA ASN A 16 30.63 -15.54 16.09
C ASN A 16 31.53 -16.17 17.19
N ASN A 17 31.82 -15.46 18.28
CA ASN A 17 32.79 -15.84 19.31
C ASN A 17 34.25 -15.96 18.85
N PHE A 18 34.59 -15.48 17.65
CA PHE A 18 35.94 -15.60 17.09
C PHE A 18 36.62 -14.25 16.86
N GLU A 19 35.87 -13.26 16.40
CA GLU A 19 36.44 -12.03 15.87
C GLU A 19 35.92 -10.81 16.62
N THR A 20 36.84 -9.97 17.08
CA THR A 20 36.49 -8.74 17.80
C THR A 20 36.71 -7.56 16.86
N ILE A 21 35.63 -6.85 16.53
CA ILE A 21 35.66 -5.72 15.61
C ILE A 21 35.41 -4.44 16.42
N PRO A 22 36.23 -3.39 16.23
CA PRO A 22 35.95 -2.09 16.83
C PRO A 22 34.64 -1.51 16.27
N LEU A 23 33.85 -0.88 17.14
CA LEU A 23 32.68 -0.13 16.73
C LEU A 23 33.08 1.28 16.34
N PHE A 24 32.41 1.83 15.33
CA PHE A 24 32.57 3.23 14.97
C PHE A 24 31.94 4.09 16.07
N LYS A 25 32.69 5.09 16.52
CA LYS A 25 32.23 6.04 17.53
C LYS A 25 31.25 7.01 16.86
N ILE A 26 30.13 7.27 17.50
CA ILE A 26 29.25 8.37 17.11
C ILE A 26 29.85 9.62 17.74
N ASP A 27 30.51 10.44 16.94
CA ASP A 27 31.01 11.72 17.42
C ASP A 27 29.83 12.64 17.72
N GLU A 28 29.72 13.04 18.99
CA GLU A 28 28.86 14.15 19.36
C GLU A 28 29.53 15.40 18.77
N ASP A 29 28.84 16.14 17.91
CA ASP A 29 29.30 17.45 17.46
C ASP A 29 29.80 18.25 18.67
N GLU A 30 31.12 18.50 18.73
CA GLU A 30 31.78 19.13 19.88
C GLU A 30 31.25 20.55 20.17
N ASN A 31 30.46 21.10 19.23
CA ASN A 31 29.85 22.42 19.28
C ASN A 31 28.44 22.46 19.90
N GLN A 32 27.83 21.32 20.29
CA GLN A 32 26.55 21.34 21.01
C GLN A 32 26.76 21.60 22.51
N ASP A 33 26.14 22.69 22.97
CA ASP A 33 26.38 23.33 24.27
C ASP A 33 26.20 22.36 25.46
N VAL A 34 27.19 22.38 26.34
CA VAL A 34 27.53 21.33 27.33
C VAL A 34 26.54 21.24 28.50
N SER A 35 25.54 22.11 28.56
CA SER A 35 24.60 22.26 29.69
C SER A 35 23.48 21.22 29.74
N LEU A 36 23.20 20.52 28.62
CA LEU A 36 22.19 19.44 28.55
C LEU A 36 22.76 18.04 28.88
N LYS A 37 23.94 17.95 29.51
CA LYS A 37 24.60 16.69 29.93
C LYS A 37 23.91 15.95 31.09
N LYS A 38 22.57 15.90 31.12
CA LYS A 38 21.89 14.71 31.62
C LYS A 38 21.97 13.67 30.51
N LEU A 39 23.10 12.94 30.51
CA LEU A 39 23.34 11.73 29.75
C LEU A 39 22.15 10.78 29.89
N ASN A 40 21.21 10.86 28.95
CA ASN A 40 20.22 9.82 28.75
C ASN A 40 20.99 8.58 28.30
N GLY A 41 20.96 7.51 29.11
CA GLY A 41 21.60 6.23 28.78
C GLY A 41 21.10 5.61 27.47
N SER A 42 20.04 6.17 26.88
CA SER A 42 19.50 5.76 25.59
C SER A 42 20.28 6.27 24.37
N ARG A 43 21.15 7.29 24.49
CA ARG A 43 21.88 7.81 23.33
C ARG A 43 22.88 6.77 22.81
N PRO A 44 22.89 6.47 21.50
CA PRO A 44 23.86 5.56 20.93
C PRO A 44 25.27 6.16 21.00
N VAL A 45 26.23 5.35 21.42
CA VAL A 45 27.65 5.71 21.61
C VAL A 45 28.54 5.10 20.53
N GLY A 46 28.04 4.08 19.85
CA GLY A 46 28.71 3.47 18.71
C GLY A 46 27.74 2.78 17.77
N TYR A 47 28.20 2.48 16.57
CA TYR A 47 27.47 1.71 15.57
C TYR A 47 28.44 0.85 14.78
N HIS A 48 27.86 -0.08 14.02
CA HIS A 48 28.62 -0.81 13.01
C HIS A 48 27.65 -1.36 11.96
N GLN A 49 28.10 -1.35 10.71
CA GLN A 49 27.43 -1.99 9.59
C GLN A 49 28.20 -3.23 9.13
N PHE A 50 27.54 -4.38 9.14
CA PHE A 50 28.09 -5.68 8.79
C PHE A 50 27.42 -6.17 7.50
N CYS A 51 28.20 -6.35 6.45
CA CYS A 51 27.72 -6.70 5.12
C CYS A 51 28.28 -8.05 4.66
N PHE A 52 27.51 -8.80 3.88
CA PHE A 52 28.04 -9.94 3.11
C PHE A 52 28.19 -9.54 1.64
N ASP A 53 29.42 -9.58 1.16
CA ASP A 53 29.74 -9.46 -0.26
C ASP A 53 29.69 -10.85 -0.88
N SER A 54 28.56 -11.21 -1.48
CA SER A 54 28.42 -12.52 -2.12
C SER A 54 29.32 -12.69 -3.34
N LYS A 55 29.79 -11.62 -3.99
CA LYS A 55 30.72 -11.74 -5.12
C LYS A 55 32.09 -12.22 -4.68
N LEU A 56 32.53 -11.73 -3.53
CA LEU A 56 33.81 -12.11 -2.93
C LEU A 56 33.69 -13.31 -1.97
N ASN A 57 32.46 -13.71 -1.61
CA ASN A 57 32.17 -14.64 -0.53
C ASN A 57 32.86 -14.24 0.78
N LYS A 58 32.77 -12.95 1.12
CA LYS A 58 33.42 -12.36 2.30
C LYS A 58 32.47 -11.45 3.04
N TYR A 59 32.64 -11.39 4.35
CA TYR A 59 31.98 -10.39 5.16
C TYR A 59 32.87 -9.15 5.28
N LYS A 60 32.22 -7.99 5.26
CA LYS A 60 32.87 -6.67 5.36
C LYS A 60 32.28 -5.90 6.53
N SER A 61 33.15 -5.26 7.28
CA SER A 61 32.79 -4.16 8.16
C SER A 61 32.82 -2.85 7.38
N ILE A 62 31.76 -2.04 7.46
CA ILE A 62 31.64 -0.79 6.71
C ILE A 62 31.22 0.34 7.67
N ASP A 63 31.78 1.52 7.44
CA ASP A 63 31.38 2.76 8.11
C ASP A 63 30.12 3.37 7.45
N LYS A 64 29.29 4.09 8.21
CA LYS A 64 27.97 4.64 7.81
C LYS A 64 28.06 5.76 6.76
N GLY A 65 29.26 6.16 6.35
CA GLY A 65 29.47 7.17 5.31
C GLY A 65 29.65 6.54 3.93
N ASP A 66 28.71 6.80 3.02
CA ASP A 66 28.75 6.43 1.58
C ASP A 66 29.99 6.96 0.80
N ILE A 67 30.97 7.57 1.47
CA ILE A 67 31.99 8.38 0.80
C ILE A 67 33.29 7.62 0.59
N ILE A 68 33.61 6.56 1.35
CA ILE A 68 34.89 5.88 1.15
C ILE A 68 34.82 4.38 1.50
N GLU A 69 34.68 3.50 0.50
CA GLU A 69 34.91 2.04 0.63
C GLU A 69 36.34 1.68 1.12
N ASN A 70 37.23 2.66 1.34
CA ASN A 70 38.64 2.46 1.69
C ASN A 70 38.88 2.00 3.14
N GLN A 71 37.85 1.88 3.98
CA GLN A 71 37.95 1.31 5.33
C GLN A 71 37.07 0.06 5.50
N SER A 72 37.04 -0.82 4.50
CA SER A 72 36.47 -2.15 4.70
C SER A 72 37.51 -3.09 5.33
N GLU A 73 37.24 -3.57 6.53
CA GLU A 73 37.99 -4.70 7.09
C GLU A 73 37.33 -6.01 6.64
N GLU A 74 38.13 -6.89 6.02
CA GLU A 74 37.71 -8.26 5.70
C GLU A 74 37.70 -9.09 6.98
N LEU A 75 36.59 -9.74 7.25
CA LEU A 75 36.45 -10.61 8.42
C LEU A 75 37.04 -12.00 8.15
N GLN A 76 37.61 -12.62 9.20
CA GLN A 76 38.32 -13.90 9.10
C GLN A 76 37.41 -15.07 8.70
N SER A 77 38.06 -16.22 8.39
CA SER A 77 37.55 -17.41 7.70
C SER A 77 36.33 -18.14 8.30
N HIS A 78 35.71 -17.64 9.38
CA HIS A 78 34.60 -18.29 10.07
C HIS A 78 33.31 -17.44 9.97
N PRO A 79 32.64 -17.50 8.81
CA PRO A 79 31.45 -16.68 8.53
C PRO A 79 30.25 -16.93 9.45
N TYR A 80 30.24 -18.04 10.19
CA TYR A 80 29.14 -18.47 11.04
C TYR A 80 29.67 -18.90 12.41
N LEU A 81 28.85 -18.69 13.45
CA LEU A 81 29.02 -19.38 14.73
C LEU A 81 28.82 -20.89 14.55
N TYR A 82 27.82 -21.27 13.75
CA TYR A 82 27.55 -22.65 13.36
C TYR A 82 26.92 -22.70 11.97
N SER A 83 27.34 -23.66 11.15
CA SER A 83 26.63 -23.97 9.92
C SER A 83 26.70 -25.45 9.58
N LYS A 84 25.66 -25.94 8.89
CA LYS A 84 25.59 -27.33 8.44
C LYS A 84 24.78 -27.43 7.15
N ASN A 85 25.25 -28.28 6.23
CA ASN A 85 24.62 -28.56 4.94
C ASN A 85 24.42 -27.31 4.06
N ILE A 86 25.31 -26.35 4.14
CA ILE A 86 25.34 -25.19 3.25
C ILE A 86 26.55 -25.25 2.34
N LYS A 87 26.42 -24.67 1.15
CA LYS A 87 27.55 -24.42 0.24
C LYS A 87 27.35 -23.09 -0.46
N PHE A 88 28.46 -22.48 -0.83
CA PHE A 88 28.48 -21.31 -1.70
C PHE A 88 28.66 -21.78 -3.16
N VAL A 89 27.85 -21.25 -4.07
CA VAL A 89 27.78 -21.69 -5.47
C VAL A 89 28.04 -20.53 -6.40
N HIS A 90 28.82 -20.79 -7.45
CA HIS A 90 28.94 -19.93 -8.63
C HIS A 90 28.32 -20.66 -9.84
N GLU A 91 27.21 -20.12 -10.34
CA GLU A 91 26.60 -20.53 -11.60
C GLU A 91 27.21 -19.70 -12.73
N ARG A 92 28.22 -20.24 -13.42
CA ARG A 92 28.90 -19.51 -14.51
C ARG A 92 27.95 -19.14 -15.64
N ASP A 93 27.09 -20.07 -16.04
CA ASP A 93 26.19 -19.90 -17.18
C ASP A 93 25.13 -18.80 -16.94
N MET A 94 24.78 -18.57 -15.67
CA MET A 94 23.83 -17.52 -15.27
C MET A 94 24.51 -16.28 -14.70
N GLU A 95 25.83 -16.31 -14.58
CA GLU A 95 26.66 -15.30 -13.91
C GLU A 95 26.25 -15.02 -12.45
N MET A 96 25.69 -16.01 -11.75
CA MET A 96 25.14 -15.84 -10.41
C MET A 96 26.00 -16.49 -9.34
N CYS A 97 25.96 -15.90 -8.14
CA CYS A 97 26.55 -16.46 -6.94
C CYS A 97 25.59 -16.35 -5.76
N TYR A 98 25.57 -17.36 -4.88
CA TYR A 98 24.64 -17.46 -3.76
C TYR A 98 25.07 -18.54 -2.77
N ILE A 99 24.50 -18.51 -1.57
CA ILE A 99 24.57 -19.62 -0.61
C ILE A 99 23.31 -20.47 -0.80
N CYS A 100 23.46 -21.78 -0.87
CA CYS A 100 22.34 -22.71 -0.90
C CYS A 100 22.66 -23.95 -0.05
N ARG A 101 21.81 -24.96 -0.17
CA ARG A 101 21.99 -26.22 0.53
C ARG A 101 22.99 -27.10 -0.19
N ASP A 102 23.79 -27.83 0.56
CA ASP A 102 24.74 -28.79 0.02
C ASP A 102 24.05 -30.11 -0.37
N LYS A 103 23.03 -30.51 0.40
CA LYS A 103 22.35 -31.82 0.33
C LYS A 103 20.83 -31.68 0.41
N ASP A 104 20.13 -32.78 0.14
CA ASP A 104 18.65 -32.89 0.25
C ASP A 104 18.12 -32.91 1.70
N THR A 105 19.00 -32.75 2.69
CA THR A 105 18.63 -32.47 4.08
C THR A 105 18.52 -30.97 4.35
N PRO A 106 17.70 -30.50 5.31
CA PRO A 106 17.67 -29.10 5.68
C PRO A 106 19.07 -28.58 6.06
N SER A 107 19.24 -27.27 6.00
CA SER A 107 20.50 -26.62 6.36
C SER A 107 20.27 -25.49 7.32
N VAL A 108 21.32 -25.15 8.07
CA VAL A 108 21.29 -24.07 9.05
C VAL A 108 22.53 -23.19 8.92
N CYS A 109 22.31 -21.88 9.07
CA CYS A 109 23.34 -20.87 9.30
C CYS A 109 23.00 -20.16 10.62
N LEU A 110 23.95 -20.04 11.53
CA LEU A 110 23.79 -19.32 12.80
C LEU A 110 24.92 -18.30 12.94
N TRP A 111 24.55 -17.06 13.21
CA TRP A 111 25.46 -15.95 13.51
C TRP A 111 25.23 -15.45 14.93
N SER A 112 26.26 -14.84 15.53
CA SER A 112 26.14 -14.17 16.83
C SER A 112 26.91 -12.87 16.91
N TRP A 113 26.36 -11.91 17.65
CA TRP A 113 27.01 -10.64 17.99
C TRP A 113 26.93 -10.44 19.51
N ASP A 114 28.06 -10.17 20.16
CA ASP A 114 28.16 -9.88 21.60
C ASP A 114 28.89 -8.55 21.82
N PHE A 115 28.21 -7.60 22.46
CA PHE A 115 28.68 -6.23 22.70
C PHE A 115 29.35 -6.06 24.08
N GLY A 116 29.52 -7.15 24.83
CA GLY A 116 30.09 -7.15 26.16
C GLY A 116 29.14 -6.57 27.22
N LYS A 117 29.68 -6.34 28.43
CA LYS A 117 28.85 -6.00 29.61
C LYS A 117 28.36 -4.56 29.63
N LYS A 118 29.07 -3.64 28.97
CA LYS A 118 28.87 -2.19 29.09
C LYS A 118 27.94 -1.62 28.03
N LEU A 119 27.68 -2.36 26.96
CA LEU A 119 26.92 -1.90 25.81
C LEU A 119 25.64 -2.70 25.68
N GLU A 120 24.59 -2.04 25.23
CA GLU A 120 23.31 -2.65 24.89
C GLU A 120 22.84 -2.13 23.53
N ILE A 121 22.12 -2.97 22.79
CA ILE A 121 21.62 -2.63 21.46
C ILE A 121 20.53 -1.58 21.61
N SER A 122 20.64 -0.47 20.89
CA SER A 122 19.60 0.56 20.82
C SER A 122 18.86 0.59 19.48
N LYS A 123 19.47 0.04 18.42
CA LYS A 123 18.85 -0.09 17.09
C LYS A 123 19.39 -1.30 16.36
N LEU A 124 18.51 -2.00 15.63
CA LEU A 124 18.89 -3.09 14.74
C LEU A 124 18.06 -3.04 13.45
N ASN A 125 18.74 -2.87 12.31
CA ASN A 125 18.16 -2.97 10.98
C ASN A 125 18.85 -4.06 10.19
N LEU A 126 18.06 -4.84 9.46
CA LEU A 126 18.53 -5.96 8.67
C LEU A 126 17.98 -5.87 7.25
N ASN A 127 18.85 -5.70 6.26
CA ASN A 127 18.52 -5.94 4.87
C ASN A 127 18.93 -7.36 4.52
N MET A 128 18.02 -8.12 3.93
CA MET A 128 18.32 -9.47 3.49
C MET A 128 17.67 -9.77 2.15
N LEU A 129 18.38 -10.53 1.33
CA LEU A 129 17.93 -11.07 0.06
C LEU A 129 17.94 -12.59 0.11
N PHE A 130 16.82 -13.22 -0.22
CA PHE A 130 16.76 -14.67 -0.45
C PHE A 130 15.67 -15.03 -1.45
N MET A 131 15.80 -16.22 -2.03
CA MET A 131 14.91 -16.74 -3.06
C MET A 131 14.52 -18.19 -2.80
N THR A 132 13.28 -18.53 -3.14
CA THR A 132 12.80 -19.90 -3.25
C THR A 132 12.15 -20.15 -4.61
N PHE A 133 12.38 -21.33 -5.20
CA PHE A 133 11.96 -21.63 -6.59
C PHE A 133 10.83 -22.64 -6.72
N GLU A 134 10.60 -23.48 -5.71
CA GLU A 134 9.60 -24.56 -5.76
C GLU A 134 8.62 -24.47 -4.59
N GLU A 135 7.40 -24.92 -4.80
CA GLU A 135 6.43 -25.18 -3.73
C GLU A 135 7.09 -26.09 -2.67
N ASN A 136 6.81 -25.82 -1.38
CA ASN A 136 7.43 -26.48 -0.22
C ASN A 136 8.91 -26.15 0.05
N SER A 137 9.54 -25.26 -0.73
CA SER A 137 10.80 -24.64 -0.31
C SER A 137 10.57 -23.63 0.80
N GLY A 138 11.31 -23.73 1.90
CA GLY A 138 11.24 -22.79 3.01
C GLY A 138 12.59 -22.13 3.28
N VAL A 139 12.55 -20.83 3.55
CA VAL A 139 13.67 -20.07 4.11
C VAL A 139 13.12 -19.36 5.35
N ASP A 140 13.35 -19.97 6.50
CA ASP A 140 12.85 -19.47 7.78
C ASP A 140 13.98 -18.76 8.54
N TRP A 141 13.69 -17.55 9.01
CA TRP A 141 14.63 -16.76 9.81
C TRP A 141 14.20 -16.72 11.27
N PHE A 142 15.17 -16.85 12.17
CA PHE A 142 14.97 -16.92 13.61
C PHE A 142 15.90 -15.94 14.31
N LEU A 143 15.42 -15.37 15.42
CA LEU A 143 16.14 -14.39 16.23
C LEU A 143 16.06 -14.78 17.71
N SER A 144 17.17 -14.63 18.43
CA SER A 144 17.18 -14.75 19.88
C SER A 144 18.21 -13.80 20.50
N THR A 145 17.99 -13.37 21.73
CA THR A 145 18.95 -12.59 22.52
C THR A 145 19.77 -13.49 23.47
N GLU A 146 19.41 -14.76 23.58
CA GLU A 146 20.04 -15.75 24.45
C GLU A 146 20.12 -17.13 23.77
N ILE A 147 21.02 -18.00 24.26
CA ILE A 147 21.07 -19.40 23.84
C ILE A 147 21.17 -20.26 25.10
N SER A 148 20.42 -21.36 25.13
CA SER A 148 20.48 -22.29 26.26
C SER A 148 21.83 -23.00 26.34
N ASN A 149 22.16 -23.51 27.53
CA ASN A 149 23.34 -24.37 27.73
C ASN A 149 23.28 -25.62 26.83
N GLU A 150 22.07 -26.10 26.56
CA GLU A 150 21.84 -27.22 25.65
C GLU A 150 22.25 -26.88 24.22
N MET A 151 21.90 -25.69 23.72
CA MET A 151 22.32 -25.21 22.41
C MET A 151 23.84 -25.10 22.33
N VAL A 152 24.50 -24.54 23.36
CA VAL A 152 25.96 -24.42 23.42
C VAL A 152 26.63 -25.80 23.35
N LEU A 153 26.12 -26.78 24.09
CA LEU A 153 26.63 -28.16 24.05
C LEU A 153 26.38 -28.81 22.68
N ALA A 154 25.21 -28.58 22.07
CA ALA A 154 24.87 -29.09 20.75
C ALA A 154 25.79 -28.54 19.66
N ILE A 155 26.06 -27.23 19.66
CA ILE A 155 27.02 -26.57 18.76
C ILE A 155 28.42 -27.17 18.96
N ARG A 156 28.89 -27.27 20.21
CA ARG A 156 30.22 -27.82 20.54
C ARG A 156 30.39 -29.26 20.06
N ASN A 157 29.36 -30.09 20.25
CA ASN A 157 29.36 -31.48 19.84
C ASN A 157 29.01 -31.68 18.36
N LYS A 158 28.76 -30.59 17.61
CA LYS A 158 28.31 -30.61 16.21
C LYS A 158 27.06 -31.48 15.99
N ASN A 159 26.17 -31.53 16.98
CA ASN A 159 24.91 -32.27 16.91
C ASN A 159 23.87 -31.45 16.14
N TYR A 160 23.84 -31.67 14.82
CA TYR A 160 23.00 -30.92 13.90
C TYR A 160 21.49 -30.97 14.22
N GLU A 161 20.95 -32.15 14.52
CA GLU A 161 19.52 -32.30 14.81
C GLU A 161 19.13 -31.54 16.08
N LYS A 162 19.97 -31.64 17.12
CA LYS A 162 19.73 -30.90 18.36
C LYS A 162 19.79 -29.38 18.14
N VAL A 163 20.77 -28.89 17.40
CA VAL A 163 20.87 -27.45 17.05
C VAL A 163 19.60 -26.97 16.32
N MET A 164 19.13 -27.73 15.34
CA MET A 164 17.93 -27.38 14.57
C MET A 164 16.68 -27.32 15.45
N ASN A 165 16.44 -28.37 16.23
CA ASN A 165 15.28 -28.44 17.12
C ASN A 165 15.32 -27.30 18.13
N THR A 166 16.47 -27.05 18.77
CA THR A 166 16.62 -25.96 19.72
C THR A 166 16.38 -24.58 19.10
N ILE A 167 16.81 -24.33 17.85
CA ILE A 167 16.47 -23.07 17.15
C ILE A 167 14.96 -22.96 16.95
N GLN A 168 14.31 -24.01 16.46
CA GLN A 168 12.87 -23.99 16.19
C GLN A 168 12.03 -23.85 17.46
N ASP A 169 12.51 -24.40 18.57
CA ASP A 169 11.80 -24.40 19.85
C ASP A 169 12.05 -23.12 20.68
N GLU A 170 13.29 -22.61 20.70
CA GLU A 170 13.70 -21.52 21.60
C GLU A 170 13.78 -20.15 20.92
N PHE A 171 14.00 -20.07 19.59
CA PHE A 171 14.18 -18.78 18.92
C PHE A 171 12.85 -18.24 18.39
N LEU A 172 12.72 -16.91 18.39
CA LEU A 172 11.60 -16.24 17.76
C LEU A 172 11.70 -16.35 16.23
N LYS A 173 10.77 -17.06 15.61
CA LYS A 173 10.63 -17.06 14.14
C LYS A 173 10.18 -15.67 13.67
N LEU A 174 10.92 -15.07 12.75
CA LEU A 174 10.53 -13.79 12.15
C LEU A 174 9.24 -13.97 11.33
N PRO A 175 8.22 -13.12 11.49
CA PRO A 175 6.91 -13.26 10.85
C PRO A 175 6.95 -12.82 9.38
N LEU A 176 7.80 -13.47 8.59
CA LEU A 176 7.87 -13.29 7.16
C LEU A 176 6.77 -14.17 6.55
N GLU A 177 5.55 -13.67 6.43
CA GLU A 177 4.42 -14.36 5.79
C GLU A 177 4.68 -14.58 4.30
N LEU A 178 5.38 -15.67 3.97
CA LEU A 178 5.92 -15.93 2.64
C LEU A 178 5.50 -17.32 2.15
N VAL A 179 4.88 -17.36 0.97
CA VAL A 179 4.47 -18.59 0.29
C VAL A 179 5.38 -18.81 -0.90
N SER A 180 6.12 -19.93 -0.91
CA SER A 180 7.04 -20.29 -2.00
C SER A 180 6.30 -20.49 -3.33
N PRO A 181 6.84 -20.04 -4.49
CA PRO A 181 8.14 -19.39 -4.69
C PRO A 181 8.18 -17.93 -4.24
N VAL A 182 9.31 -17.52 -3.67
CA VAL A 182 9.50 -16.20 -3.06
C VAL A 182 10.74 -15.53 -3.61
N TYR A 183 10.62 -14.24 -3.92
CA TYR A 183 11.74 -13.31 -4.01
C TYR A 183 11.63 -12.30 -2.86
N PHE A 184 12.52 -12.39 -1.88
CA PHE A 184 12.56 -11.47 -0.75
C PHE A 184 13.78 -10.56 -0.89
N ASP A 185 13.56 -9.25 -0.92
CA ASP A 185 14.59 -8.21 -0.94
C ASP A 185 14.03 -6.96 -0.24
N LYS A 186 14.12 -6.99 1.11
CA LYS A 186 13.54 -5.96 1.98
C LYS A 186 14.45 -5.65 3.16
N LYS A 187 14.25 -4.44 3.70
CA LYS A 187 14.79 -3.98 4.98
C LYS A 187 13.79 -4.28 6.09
N LEU A 188 14.27 -4.85 7.17
CA LEU A 188 13.54 -5.17 8.39
C LEU A 188 14.10 -4.33 9.53
N ASN A 189 13.22 -3.72 10.33
CA ASN A 189 13.60 -3.11 11.59
C ASN A 189 13.31 -4.13 12.70
N LEU A 190 14.37 -4.63 13.34
CA LEU A 190 14.29 -5.63 14.41
C LEU A 190 14.58 -5.03 15.78
N THR A 191 14.59 -3.70 15.89
CA THR A 191 15.01 -2.98 17.09
C THR A 191 14.23 -3.43 18.32
N ASP A 192 12.91 -3.49 18.24
CA ASP A 192 12.07 -3.80 19.40
C ASP A 192 12.27 -5.21 19.94
N LEU A 193 12.78 -6.13 19.11
CA LEU A 193 13.06 -7.51 19.51
C LEU A 193 14.38 -7.67 20.26
N VAL A 194 15.31 -6.71 20.12
CA VAL A 194 16.68 -6.82 20.69
C VAL A 194 17.09 -5.62 21.54
N LYS A 195 16.30 -4.56 21.60
CA LYS A 195 16.63 -3.33 22.32
C LYS A 195 16.94 -3.64 23.79
N GLY A 196 18.03 -3.08 24.30
CA GLY A 196 18.53 -3.35 25.67
C GLY A 196 19.30 -4.65 25.82
N SER A 197 19.33 -5.52 24.80
CA SER A 197 20.10 -6.77 24.85
C SER A 197 21.58 -6.50 24.58
N LYS A 198 22.45 -7.28 25.22
CA LYS A 198 23.92 -7.17 25.06
C LYS A 198 24.48 -8.07 23.97
N LYS A 199 23.65 -8.97 23.47
CA LYS A 199 23.99 -9.94 22.43
C LYS A 199 22.72 -10.34 21.69
N PHE A 200 22.89 -10.83 20.48
CA PHE A 200 21.82 -11.49 19.75
C PHE A 200 22.38 -12.53 18.79
N TYR A 201 21.49 -13.43 18.37
CA TYR A 201 21.74 -14.56 17.50
C TYR A 201 20.73 -14.50 16.37
N LEU A 202 21.23 -14.57 15.15
CA LEU A 202 20.41 -14.66 13.95
C LEU A 202 20.62 -16.04 13.35
N SER A 203 19.55 -16.73 13.00
CA SER A 203 19.63 -18.04 12.36
C SER A 203 18.75 -18.09 11.11
N CYS A 204 19.19 -18.86 10.13
CA CYS A 204 18.43 -19.17 8.92
C CYS A 204 18.37 -20.68 8.74
N ILE A 205 17.17 -21.22 8.59
CA ILE A 205 16.92 -22.61 8.24
C ILE A 205 16.37 -22.66 6.82
N MET A 206 17.03 -23.42 5.95
CA MET A 206 16.54 -23.70 4.60
C MET A 206 16.03 -25.14 4.51
N SER A 207 14.80 -25.33 4.03
CA SER A 207 14.11 -26.61 3.88
C SER A 207 13.61 -26.80 2.44
N ASN A 208 13.72 -28.02 1.90
CA ASN A 208 13.13 -28.55 0.64
C ASN A 208 13.72 -29.97 0.36
N ASN A 209 13.33 -30.63 -0.72
CA ASN A 209 13.89 -31.87 -1.26
C ASN A 209 15.02 -31.66 -2.29
N SER A 210 15.46 -30.42 -2.57
CA SER A 210 16.50 -30.15 -3.58
C SER A 210 17.45 -29.01 -3.15
N PRO A 211 18.77 -29.12 -3.43
CA PRO A 211 19.79 -28.26 -2.83
C PRO A 211 19.79 -26.81 -3.35
N TYR A 212 19.36 -26.59 -4.59
CA TYR A 212 19.45 -25.28 -5.26
C TYR A 212 18.17 -24.46 -5.21
N LYS A 213 17.10 -24.99 -4.57
CA LYS A 213 15.77 -24.38 -4.58
C LYS A 213 15.55 -23.33 -3.50
N THR A 214 16.46 -23.24 -2.54
CA THR A 214 16.53 -22.21 -1.50
C THR A 214 17.89 -21.54 -1.61
N GLN A 215 17.91 -20.23 -1.85
CA GLN A 215 19.13 -19.48 -2.11
C GLN A 215 19.17 -18.22 -1.27
N LEU A 216 20.23 -18.03 -0.49
CA LEU A 216 20.51 -16.81 0.22
C LEU A 216 21.47 -15.96 -0.60
N PHE A 217 21.21 -14.66 -0.58
CA PHE A 217 22.13 -13.62 -1.05
C PHE A 217 22.52 -13.74 -2.53
N ARG A 218 21.59 -14.23 -3.36
CA ARG A 218 21.77 -14.37 -4.81
C ARG A 218 22.12 -13.03 -5.45
N SER A 219 23.28 -12.95 -6.10
CA SER A 219 23.77 -11.76 -6.80
C SER A 219 24.55 -12.13 -8.05
N LYS A 220 24.64 -11.20 -9.02
CA LYS A 220 25.50 -11.36 -10.20
C LYS A 220 26.96 -11.18 -9.81
N PHE A 221 27.86 -12.10 -10.21
CA PHE A 221 29.28 -12.03 -9.83
C PHE A 221 30.14 -11.20 -10.78
N LEU A 222 29.70 -10.94 -12.03
CA LEU A 222 30.44 -10.10 -12.98
C LEU A 222 30.08 -8.62 -12.83
N THR A 223 31.10 -7.77 -12.75
CA THR A 223 31.00 -6.31 -12.58
C THR A 223 31.06 -5.53 -13.89
N LYS A 224 31.34 -6.19 -15.02
CA LYS A 224 31.49 -5.54 -16.33
C LYS A 224 30.31 -5.88 -17.22
N PHE A 225 29.21 -5.16 -17.06
CA PHE A 225 28.30 -4.99 -18.18
C PHE A 225 28.99 -4.06 -19.18
N THR A 226 29.48 -4.62 -20.28
CA THR A 226 29.55 -3.85 -21.52
C THR A 226 28.11 -3.49 -21.89
N GLN A 227 27.85 -2.23 -22.27
CA GLN A 227 26.52 -1.67 -22.58
C GLN A 227 25.74 -2.38 -23.71
N GLU A 228 26.20 -3.52 -24.19
CA GLU A 228 25.66 -4.20 -25.38
C GLU A 228 24.69 -5.35 -25.06
N ASP A 229 24.51 -5.73 -23.78
CA ASP A 229 23.65 -6.86 -23.36
C ASP A 229 22.28 -6.43 -22.80
N ASP A 230 21.66 -5.41 -23.40
CA ASP A 230 20.37 -4.86 -22.93
C ASP A 230 19.17 -5.81 -23.15
N ASP A 231 19.28 -6.81 -24.03
CA ASP A 231 18.17 -7.71 -24.38
C ASP A 231 17.89 -8.80 -23.32
N TYR A 232 18.78 -9.02 -22.34
CA TYR A 232 18.62 -10.04 -21.27
C TYR A 232 18.16 -9.45 -19.92
N ILE A 233 17.82 -8.16 -19.85
CA ILE A 233 17.57 -7.43 -18.60
C ILE A 233 16.27 -7.86 -17.87
N HIS A 234 15.32 -8.51 -18.55
CA HIS A 234 13.98 -8.71 -17.99
C HIS A 234 13.83 -9.85 -16.96
N LEU A 235 14.82 -10.72 -16.77
CA LEU A 235 14.69 -11.88 -15.86
C LEU A 235 15.29 -11.68 -14.47
N HIS A 236 16.11 -10.64 -14.26
CA HIS A 236 16.83 -10.44 -13.01
C HIS A 236 16.83 -8.97 -12.60
N THR A 237 15.86 -8.60 -11.74
CA THR A 237 15.87 -7.30 -11.07
C THR A 237 17.17 -7.17 -10.30
N PRO A 238 17.97 -6.11 -10.51
CA PRO A 238 19.17 -5.88 -9.71
C PRO A 238 18.79 -5.76 -8.24
N PRO A 239 19.63 -6.26 -7.31
CA PRO A 239 19.37 -6.14 -5.89
C PRO A 239 19.20 -4.66 -5.52
N LYS A 240 18.19 -4.35 -4.71
CA LYS A 240 17.92 -2.96 -4.30
C LYS A 240 19.04 -2.35 -3.45
N PHE A 241 19.83 -3.21 -2.81
CA PHE A 241 20.92 -2.82 -1.92
C PHE A 241 22.26 -3.31 -2.48
N ASN A 242 23.31 -2.52 -2.28
CA ASN A 242 24.67 -2.84 -2.71
C ASN A 242 25.16 -4.19 -2.17
N TYR A 243 24.69 -4.56 -0.97
CA TYR A 243 24.98 -5.85 -0.34
C TYR A 243 23.68 -6.63 -0.13
N PRO A 244 23.58 -7.89 -0.60
CA PRO A 244 22.39 -8.73 -0.45
C PRO A 244 22.13 -9.17 1.00
N PHE A 245 23.09 -8.96 1.90
CA PHE A 245 22.90 -9.04 3.34
C PHE A 245 23.62 -7.87 3.98
N ASN A 246 22.89 -7.08 4.76
CA ASN A 246 23.43 -5.94 5.48
C ASN A 246 22.74 -5.82 6.84
N LEU A 247 23.53 -5.82 7.90
CA LEU A 247 23.08 -5.67 9.26
C LEU A 247 23.67 -4.38 9.83
N TYR A 248 22.80 -3.44 10.18
CA TYR A 248 23.19 -2.19 10.81
C TYR A 248 22.68 -2.18 12.24
N PHE A 249 23.55 -1.88 13.19
CA PHE A 249 23.14 -1.70 14.59
C PHE A 249 23.80 -0.49 15.23
N GLU A 250 23.08 0.09 16.18
CA GLU A 250 23.56 1.11 17.10
C GLU A 250 23.54 0.54 18.52
N VAL A 251 24.53 0.93 19.33
CA VAL A 251 24.63 0.51 20.73
C VAL A 251 24.72 1.72 21.64
N SER A 252 24.13 1.60 22.82
CA SER A 252 24.14 2.59 23.89
C SER A 252 24.82 2.03 25.14
N LEU A 253 25.11 2.89 26.12
CA LEU A 253 25.64 2.43 27.41
C LEU A 253 24.57 1.71 28.21
N SER A 254 24.91 0.55 28.77
CA SER A 254 23.95 -0.21 29.56
C SER A 254 23.59 0.49 30.86
N SER A 255 22.29 0.71 31.05
CA SER A 255 21.69 1.43 32.19
C SER A 255 22.05 0.83 33.55
N ASN A 256 22.32 -0.48 33.63
CA ASN A 256 22.57 -1.21 34.88
C ASN A 256 23.94 -0.95 35.51
N THR A 257 24.88 -0.31 34.82
CA THR A 257 26.23 -0.04 35.37
C THR A 257 26.25 0.92 36.57
N ARG A 258 25.14 1.57 36.91
CA ARG A 258 25.06 2.48 38.07
C ARG A 258 24.77 1.79 39.41
N LYS A 259 24.26 0.56 39.43
CA LYS A 259 23.86 -0.10 40.69
C LYS A 259 24.99 -0.86 41.40
N ASP A 260 26.00 -1.32 40.68
CA ASP A 260 27.09 -2.13 41.26
C ASP A 260 28.08 -1.34 42.14
N SER A 261 28.00 0.00 42.15
CA SER A 261 28.78 0.86 43.05
C SER A 261 28.05 1.22 44.35
N GLN A 262 26.90 0.62 44.63
CA GLN A 262 26.07 0.97 45.79
C GLN A 262 25.34 -0.26 46.39
N GLU A 263 26.05 -1.36 46.64
CA GLU A 263 25.55 -2.47 47.46
C GLU A 263 26.14 -2.46 48.87
N SER A 264 25.34 -2.01 49.84
CA SER A 264 25.16 -2.69 51.12
C SER A 264 23.90 -2.17 51.78
N LEU A 265 22.76 -2.84 51.56
CA LEU A 265 21.69 -3.03 52.55
C LEU A 265 20.67 -4.02 51.99
N ASP A 266 20.58 -5.15 52.67
CA ASP A 266 19.77 -6.33 52.41
C ASP A 266 18.29 -6.02 52.15
N PHE A 267 17.69 -6.70 51.16
CA PHE A 267 16.34 -7.25 51.30
C PHE A 267 16.14 -8.49 50.41
N ASN A 268 15.99 -9.64 51.09
CA ASN A 268 15.49 -10.89 50.54
C ASN A 268 13.95 -10.85 50.44
N ASN A 269 13.39 -11.13 49.26
CA ASN A 269 12.48 -12.26 49.01
C ASN A 269 11.62 -12.06 47.76
N GLY A 270 11.43 -13.16 47.01
CA GLY A 270 10.15 -13.47 46.37
C GLY A 270 10.07 -13.26 44.86
N LYS A 271 10.26 -14.34 44.12
CA LYS A 271 9.98 -14.48 42.68
C LYS A 271 8.49 -14.26 42.39
N GLU A 272 8.20 -13.52 41.31
CA GLU A 272 7.41 -13.99 40.15
C GLU A 272 7.51 -12.94 39.04
N LYS A 273 8.31 -13.25 38.01
CA LYS A 273 8.36 -12.49 36.76
C LYS A 273 7.36 -13.12 35.80
N ASN A 274 6.20 -12.51 35.70
CA ASN A 274 5.32 -12.55 34.54
C ASN A 274 4.53 -11.24 34.56
N ASN A 275 4.70 -10.41 33.53
CA ASN A 275 3.67 -9.53 32.99
C ASN A 275 4.14 -9.00 31.63
N TYR A 276 3.57 -9.58 30.57
CA TYR A 276 3.30 -8.89 29.31
C TYR A 276 2.30 -7.77 29.60
N TYR A 277 2.48 -6.56 29.08
CA TYR A 277 1.43 -5.71 28.46
C TYR A 277 2.09 -4.54 27.70
N PHE A 278 1.53 -4.23 26.52
CA PHE A 278 1.74 -2.99 25.79
C PHE A 278 1.13 -1.80 26.55
N VAL A 279 1.84 -0.67 26.60
CA VAL A 279 1.41 0.76 26.62
C VAL A 279 2.62 1.59 27.09
N GLU A 280 3.02 2.60 26.33
CA GLU A 280 3.95 3.65 26.81
C GLU A 280 3.23 4.54 27.83
N GLU A 281 3.68 4.55 29.09
CA GLU A 281 4.26 5.72 29.78
C GLU A 281 4.65 5.37 31.25
N ASP A 282 5.71 6.03 31.72
CA ASP A 282 6.51 5.82 32.94
C ASP A 282 5.77 5.87 34.31
N GLU A 283 6.35 5.18 35.29
CA GLU A 283 5.87 4.99 36.67
C GLU A 283 6.14 6.16 37.66
N ASN A 284 5.16 6.32 38.56
CA ASN A 284 5.17 6.88 39.92
C ASN A 284 5.19 8.40 40.16
N ILE A 285 3.99 8.97 40.41
CA ILE A 285 3.64 9.59 41.70
C ILE A 285 2.19 9.20 42.04
N ASP A 286 2.01 8.50 43.16
CA ASP A 286 0.72 8.26 43.79
C ASP A 286 0.00 9.59 44.08
N THR A 287 -1.31 9.61 43.84
CA THR A 287 -2.25 10.73 44.01
C THR A 287 -2.09 11.88 43.00
N VAL A 288 -2.95 11.87 41.98
CA VAL A 288 -3.74 13.02 41.47
C VAL A 288 -4.38 12.58 40.15
N GLN A 289 -5.70 12.45 40.14
CA GLN A 289 -6.49 12.59 38.92
C GLN A 289 -6.25 14.02 38.41
N ASP A 290 -5.34 14.26 37.48
CA ASP A 290 -5.33 15.45 36.61
C ASP A 290 -4.17 15.45 35.57
N ASN A 291 -4.54 15.51 34.28
CA ASN A 291 -3.88 16.33 33.25
C ASN A 291 -2.41 16.06 32.82
N ASN A 292 -2.03 14.84 32.41
CA ASN A 292 -0.84 14.68 31.55
C ASN A 292 -1.15 15.10 30.10
N SER A 293 -1.04 16.40 29.84
CA SER A 293 -1.05 16.98 28.50
C SER A 293 0.20 16.54 27.73
N PHE A 294 0.05 15.99 26.53
CA PHE A 294 1.13 15.92 25.55
C PHE A 294 1.74 17.32 25.42
N LYS A 295 3.00 17.53 25.82
CA LYS A 295 3.62 18.88 25.75
C LYS A 295 4.24 19.10 24.38
N THR A 296 3.41 19.15 23.34
CA THR A 296 3.88 19.50 21.99
C THR A 296 4.50 20.90 21.95
N MET A 297 4.10 21.80 22.86
CA MET A 297 4.80 23.07 23.08
C MET A 297 6.32 22.94 23.29
N ASN A 298 6.81 21.82 23.81
CA ASN A 298 8.23 21.61 24.09
C ASN A 298 9.02 20.99 22.93
N TRP A 299 8.39 20.73 21.78
CA TRP A 299 9.10 20.17 20.63
C TRP A 299 10.09 21.19 20.08
N ASP A 300 11.33 20.78 19.85
CA ASP A 300 12.28 21.55 19.06
C ASP A 300 11.99 21.41 17.56
N ALA A 301 12.74 22.15 16.74
CA ALA A 301 12.56 22.11 15.28
C ALA A 301 12.85 20.73 14.67
N VAL A 302 13.71 19.93 15.30
CA VAL A 302 14.03 18.56 14.86
C VAL A 302 12.82 17.66 15.07
N ARG A 303 12.22 17.70 16.26
CA ARG A 303 11.03 16.89 16.57
C ARG A 303 9.82 17.27 15.73
N VAL A 304 9.67 18.55 15.40
CA VAL A 304 8.67 19.01 14.42
C VAL A 304 8.95 18.43 13.03
N GLY A 305 10.23 18.36 12.62
CA GLY A 305 10.66 17.70 11.39
C GLY A 305 10.31 16.21 11.33
N ASP A 306 10.55 15.48 12.42
CA ASP A 306 10.16 14.06 12.54
C ASP A 306 8.64 13.89 12.40
N TRP A 307 7.86 14.74 13.08
CA TRP A 307 6.41 14.70 12.96
C TRP A 307 5.92 14.99 11.53
N LEU A 308 6.53 15.95 10.83
CA LEU A 308 6.23 16.21 9.42
C LEU A 308 6.59 15.03 8.52
N PHE A 309 7.70 14.33 8.81
CA PHE A 309 8.11 13.12 8.12
C PHE A 309 7.07 12.01 8.28
N ASP A 310 6.64 11.75 9.51
CA ASP A 310 5.64 10.73 9.84
C ASP A 310 4.29 11.01 9.16
N MET A 311 3.91 12.27 9.03
CA MET A 311 2.68 12.68 8.32
C MET A 311 2.85 12.73 6.79
N GLY A 312 4.08 12.55 6.27
CA GLY A 312 4.40 12.56 4.85
C GLY A 312 4.36 13.95 4.20
N PHE A 313 4.80 14.99 4.92
CA PHE A 313 4.95 16.37 4.45
C PHE A 313 6.42 16.74 4.23
N TYR A 314 7.13 15.97 3.40
CA TYR A 314 8.58 16.08 3.23
C TYR A 314 9.03 17.47 2.75
N GLU A 315 8.25 18.13 1.88
CA GLU A 315 8.55 19.47 1.38
C GLU A 315 8.52 20.57 2.45
N LEU A 316 7.93 20.31 3.62
CA LEU A 316 7.87 21.26 4.74
C LEU A 316 9.05 21.09 5.70
N ILE A 317 9.74 19.95 5.72
CA ILE A 317 10.78 19.62 6.71
C ILE A 317 11.94 20.61 6.63
N GLU A 318 12.53 20.78 5.45
CA GLU A 318 13.67 21.68 5.24
C GLU A 318 13.28 23.13 5.57
N ARG A 319 12.08 23.55 5.17
CA ARG A 319 11.56 24.89 5.45
C ARG A 319 11.35 25.13 6.94
N PHE A 320 10.73 24.19 7.65
CA PHE A 320 10.43 24.32 9.08
C PHE A 320 11.71 24.25 9.90
N SER A 321 12.67 23.42 9.49
CA SER A 321 14.01 23.39 10.06
C SER A 321 14.74 24.73 9.85
N TYR A 322 14.77 25.26 8.61
CA TYR A 322 15.40 26.54 8.29
C TYR A 322 14.77 27.73 9.04
N GLN A 323 13.45 27.70 9.25
CA GLN A 323 12.72 28.72 9.99
C GLN A 323 12.71 28.49 11.51
N ASN A 324 13.40 27.45 12.00
CA ASN A 324 13.43 27.04 13.39
C ASN A 324 12.03 26.90 14.02
N VAL A 325 11.10 26.30 13.28
CA VAL A 325 9.70 26.09 13.71
C VAL A 325 9.69 25.00 14.78
N ASN A 326 9.63 25.43 16.04
CA ASN A 326 9.42 24.57 17.19
C ASN A 326 7.92 24.28 17.40
N GLY A 327 7.57 23.41 18.35
CA GLY A 327 6.19 22.98 18.58
C GLY A 327 5.27 24.11 19.03
N GLU A 328 5.76 25.08 19.81
CA GLU A 328 5.03 26.30 20.13
C GLU A 328 4.70 27.11 18.86
N THR A 329 5.68 27.32 17.98
CA THR A 329 5.49 28.03 16.71
C THR A 329 4.54 27.29 15.78
N LEU A 330 4.64 25.96 15.72
CA LEU A 330 3.75 25.09 14.96
C LEU A 330 2.30 25.25 15.41
N LEU A 331 2.04 25.15 16.72
CA LEU A 331 0.69 25.22 17.28
C LEU A 331 0.10 26.64 17.20
N THR A 332 0.90 27.67 17.46
CA THR A 332 0.43 29.07 17.48
C THR A 332 0.22 29.63 16.08
N ARG A 333 1.11 29.34 15.14
CA ARG A 333 1.01 29.87 13.77
C ARG A 333 0.22 28.97 12.83
N GLY A 334 0.14 27.67 13.11
CA GLY A 334 -0.70 26.69 12.41
C GLY A 334 -0.55 26.73 10.89
N LEU A 335 -1.53 27.34 10.20
CA LEU A 335 -1.55 27.45 8.74
C LEU A 335 -0.72 28.61 8.19
N SER A 336 -0.42 29.64 9.00
CA SER A 336 0.28 30.85 8.54
C SER A 336 1.77 30.64 8.24
N ILE A 337 2.36 29.53 8.72
CA ILE A 337 3.75 29.13 8.41
C ILE A 337 3.88 28.41 7.06
N LEU A 338 2.77 27.96 6.48
CA LEU A 338 2.78 27.21 5.23
C LEU A 338 3.02 28.13 4.02
N PRO A 339 3.78 27.66 3.01
CA PRO A 339 3.95 28.43 1.78
C PRO A 339 2.66 28.46 0.94
N ASN A 340 2.48 29.54 0.17
CA ASN A 340 1.27 29.74 -0.66
C ASN A 340 1.01 28.59 -1.64
N ASN A 341 2.06 28.03 -2.24
CA ASN A 341 1.96 26.88 -3.15
C ASN A 341 1.41 25.62 -2.45
N PHE A 342 1.71 25.42 -1.17
CA PHE A 342 1.17 24.33 -0.36
C PHE A 342 -0.30 24.58 -0.02
N LEU A 343 -0.66 25.82 0.33
CA LEU A 343 -2.05 26.22 0.62
C LEU A 343 -2.98 26.13 -0.58
N GLN A 344 -2.45 26.28 -1.80
CA GLN A 344 -3.20 26.10 -3.05
C GLN A 344 -3.56 24.63 -3.33
N ASN A 345 -2.83 23.67 -2.76
CA ASN A 345 -3.15 22.26 -2.88
C ASN A 345 -4.17 21.85 -1.80
N THR A 346 -5.47 21.89 -2.14
CA THR A 346 -6.57 21.59 -1.21
C THR A 346 -6.41 20.26 -0.49
N LEU A 347 -5.94 19.20 -1.17
CA LEU A 347 -5.78 17.87 -0.58
C LEU A 347 -4.65 17.83 0.46
N LYS A 348 -3.48 18.38 0.12
CA LYS A 348 -2.35 18.46 1.07
C LYS A 348 -2.67 19.38 2.25
N ARG A 349 -3.33 20.52 1.97
CA ARG A 349 -3.79 21.47 2.99
C ARG A 349 -4.73 20.80 3.99
N ASN A 350 -5.76 20.09 3.52
CA ASN A 350 -6.73 19.43 4.39
C ASN A 350 -6.06 18.32 5.22
N LYS A 351 -5.19 17.51 4.61
CA LYS A 351 -4.41 16.50 5.33
C LYS A 351 -3.56 17.12 6.45
N TYR A 352 -2.94 18.28 6.20
CA TYR A 352 -2.16 19.00 7.20
C TYR A 352 -3.04 19.58 8.32
N ILE A 353 -4.19 20.15 7.97
CA ILE A 353 -5.19 20.65 8.94
C ILE A 353 -5.64 19.51 9.87
N ASP A 354 -5.93 18.33 9.33
CA ASP A 354 -6.37 17.18 10.12
C ASP A 354 -5.27 16.71 11.09
N ALA A 355 -4.03 16.64 10.61
CA ALA A 355 -2.88 16.29 11.44
C ALA A 355 -2.64 17.33 12.56
N LEU A 356 -2.76 18.62 12.24
CA LEU A 356 -2.59 19.72 13.19
C LEU A 356 -3.73 19.77 14.22
N ASN A 357 -4.97 19.53 13.82
CA ASN A 357 -6.12 19.48 14.72
C ASN A 357 -6.03 18.31 15.71
N ARG A 358 -5.51 17.16 15.28
CA ARG A 358 -5.17 16.07 16.21
C ARG A 358 -4.14 16.53 17.23
N LEU A 359 -3.09 17.22 16.78
CA LEU A 359 -2.06 17.79 17.66
C LEU A 359 -2.66 18.77 18.68
N LEU A 360 -3.51 19.69 18.24
CA LEU A 360 -4.18 20.67 19.10
C LEU A 360 -5.10 20.01 20.14
N SER A 361 -5.84 18.97 19.73
CA SER A 361 -6.72 18.22 20.64
C SER A 361 -5.95 17.55 21.78
N LEU A 362 -4.75 17.02 21.48
CA LEU A 362 -3.86 16.42 22.48
C LEU A 362 -3.27 17.47 23.45
N ASN A 363 -3.16 18.73 23.01
CA ASN A 363 -2.66 19.84 23.81
C ASN A 363 -3.77 20.65 24.49
N LYS A 364 -5.04 20.19 24.39
CA LYS A 364 -6.23 20.91 24.87
C LYS A 364 -6.32 22.35 24.35
N MET A 365 -5.79 22.61 23.15
CA MET A 365 -5.94 23.90 22.48
C MET A 365 -7.19 23.90 21.60
N ASP A 366 -7.79 25.08 21.45
CA ASP A 366 -8.92 25.26 20.55
C ASP A 366 -8.54 24.81 19.13
N LEU A 367 -9.43 24.04 18.51
CA LEU A 367 -9.30 23.58 17.13
C LEU A 367 -9.14 24.80 16.21
N ILE A 368 -8.18 24.75 15.29
CA ILE A 368 -8.07 25.77 14.25
C ILE A 368 -9.16 25.49 13.21
N LEU A 369 -10.35 26.04 13.44
CA LEU A 369 -11.32 26.29 12.38
C LEU A 369 -10.92 27.61 11.73
N SER A 370 -10.67 27.62 10.42
CA SER A 370 -10.36 28.89 9.77
C SER A 370 -11.57 29.83 9.91
N PRO A 371 -11.40 31.09 10.35
CA PRO A 371 -12.50 32.05 10.47
C PRO A 371 -13.23 32.24 9.13
N GLN A 372 -12.52 32.08 8.01
CA GLN A 372 -13.10 32.07 6.67
C GLN A 372 -13.99 30.84 6.40
N GLN A 373 -13.65 29.64 6.89
CA GLN A 373 -14.51 28.46 6.70
C GLN A 373 -15.76 28.50 7.58
N GLN A 374 -15.71 29.07 8.79
CA GLN A 374 -16.93 29.25 9.58
C GLN A 374 -17.90 30.22 8.89
N GLN A 375 -17.39 31.34 8.37
CA GLN A 375 -18.24 32.31 7.67
C GLN A 375 -18.74 31.75 6.31
N GLN A 376 -17.91 30.97 5.61
CA GLN A 376 -18.26 30.37 4.32
C GLN A 376 -19.21 29.16 4.47
N GLN A 377 -19.07 28.34 5.51
CA GLN A 377 -20.06 27.30 5.83
C GLN A 377 -21.39 27.90 6.25
N GLN A 378 -21.38 28.97 7.05
CA GLN A 378 -22.61 29.63 7.47
C GLN A 378 -23.32 30.31 6.28
N GLN A 379 -22.57 30.90 5.33
CA GLN A 379 -23.15 31.40 4.07
C GLN A 379 -23.66 30.29 3.16
N GLN A 380 -22.95 29.16 3.01
CA GLN A 380 -23.44 28.02 2.21
C GLN A 380 -24.71 27.41 2.80
N GLN A 381 -24.81 27.33 4.13
CA GLN A 381 -25.99 26.79 4.79
C GLN A 381 -27.20 27.72 4.62
N LEU A 382 -27.01 29.04 4.69
CA LEU A 382 -28.05 30.02 4.38
C LEU A 382 -28.48 29.98 2.90
N GLN A 383 -27.54 29.77 1.98
CA GLN A 383 -27.84 29.69 0.55
C GLN A 383 -28.62 28.42 0.20
N LEU A 384 -28.27 27.28 0.81
CA LEU A 384 -29.04 26.03 0.67
C LEU A 384 -30.44 26.15 1.26
N GLN A 385 -30.59 26.78 2.43
CA GLN A 385 -31.90 27.02 3.04
C GLN A 385 -32.79 27.91 2.16
N HIS A 386 -32.21 28.94 1.53
CA HIS A 386 -32.93 29.81 0.60
C HIS A 386 -33.35 29.08 -0.69
N LEU A 387 -32.48 28.22 -1.23
CA LEU A 387 -32.80 27.42 -2.43
C LEU A 387 -33.93 26.42 -2.16
N GLN A 388 -33.91 25.77 -0.98
CA GLN A 388 -34.95 24.84 -0.57
C GLN A 388 -36.30 25.54 -0.38
N LEU A 389 -36.31 26.75 0.18
CA LEU A 389 -37.52 27.57 0.31
C LEU A 389 -38.08 27.97 -1.07
N GLN A 390 -37.21 28.28 -2.04
CA GLN A 390 -37.62 28.66 -3.39
C GLN A 390 -38.23 27.49 -4.16
N GLN A 391 -37.67 26.28 -4.04
CA GLN A 391 -38.26 25.08 -4.64
C GLN A 391 -39.63 24.76 -4.03
N LEU A 392 -39.78 24.90 -2.71
CA LEU A 392 -41.08 24.67 -2.05
C LEU A 392 -42.15 25.65 -2.55
N GLN A 393 -41.77 26.90 -2.83
CA GLN A 393 -42.69 27.92 -3.33
C GLN A 393 -43.09 27.69 -4.79
N GLN A 394 -42.18 27.18 -5.64
CA GLN A 394 -42.51 26.76 -7.00
C GLN A 394 -43.47 25.57 -7.03
N GLN A 395 -43.23 24.57 -6.17
CA GLN A 395 -44.08 23.39 -6.11
C GLN A 395 -45.51 23.75 -5.66
N GLN A 396 -45.66 24.70 -4.73
CA GLN A 396 -46.97 25.21 -4.32
C GLN A 396 -47.71 25.98 -5.43
N GLN A 397 -46.98 26.61 -6.37
CA GLN A 397 -47.60 27.26 -7.53
C GLN A 397 -48.06 26.24 -8.56
N GLU A 398 -47.28 25.19 -8.82
CA GLU A 398 -47.67 24.11 -9.74
C GLU A 398 -48.90 23.35 -9.23
N ASP A 399 -48.97 23.04 -7.93
CA ASP A 399 -50.12 22.35 -7.33
C ASP A 399 -51.41 23.19 -7.44
N ASN A 400 -51.32 24.50 -7.23
CA ASN A 400 -52.46 25.41 -7.41
C ASN A 400 -52.91 25.49 -8.88
N GLN A 401 -51.97 25.42 -9.83
CA GLN A 401 -52.28 25.47 -11.25
C GLN A 401 -52.95 24.17 -11.73
N GLN A 402 -52.52 23.01 -11.21
CA GLN A 402 -53.18 21.73 -11.46
C GLN A 402 -54.58 21.68 -10.88
N GLN A 403 -54.80 22.20 -9.66
CA GLN A 403 -56.15 22.25 -9.07
C GLN A 403 -57.11 23.12 -9.89
N GLN A 404 -56.66 24.25 -10.44
CA GLN A 404 -57.50 25.06 -11.34
C GLN A 404 -57.85 24.33 -12.64
N GLN A 405 -56.92 23.57 -13.23
CA GLN A 405 -57.24 22.78 -14.43
C GLN A 405 -58.25 21.66 -14.15
N GLN A 406 -58.16 20.98 -13.00
CA GLN A 406 -59.13 19.95 -12.64
C GLN A 406 -60.53 20.53 -12.41
N GLN A 407 -60.66 21.71 -11.79
CA GLN A 407 -61.97 22.35 -11.63
C GLN A 407 -62.59 22.77 -12.97
N GLN A 408 -61.80 23.21 -13.96
CA GLN A 408 -62.31 23.51 -15.30
C GLN A 408 -62.79 22.25 -16.05
N GLN A 409 -62.10 21.12 -15.91
CA GLN A 409 -62.54 19.87 -16.54
C GLN A 409 -63.84 19.32 -15.92
N GLN A 410 -64.04 19.44 -14.60
CA GLN A 410 -65.29 19.02 -13.97
C GLN A 410 -66.49 19.88 -14.36
N GLN A 411 -66.30 21.18 -14.63
CA GLN A 411 -67.40 22.03 -15.13
C GLN A 411 -67.78 21.72 -16.59
N GLN A 412 -66.85 21.21 -17.42
CA GLN A 412 -67.18 20.78 -18.78
C GLN A 412 -67.91 19.44 -18.84
N GLN A 413 -67.68 18.52 -17.89
CA GLN A 413 -68.38 17.24 -17.87
C GLN A 413 -69.85 17.36 -17.40
N GLN A 414 -70.20 18.36 -16.58
CA GLN A 414 -71.59 18.57 -16.15
C GLN A 414 -72.49 19.22 -17.21
N GLN A 415 -71.97 19.69 -18.35
CA GLN A 415 -72.79 20.20 -19.46
C GLN A 415 -73.20 19.13 -20.48
N ASN A 416 -72.70 17.89 -20.39
CA ASN A 416 -72.89 16.88 -21.44
C ASN A 416 -73.79 15.69 -21.08
N GLU A 417 -74.38 15.66 -19.89
CA GLU A 417 -75.37 14.64 -19.54
C GLU A 417 -76.80 15.21 -19.60
N GLN A 418 -77.38 15.18 -20.81
CA GLN A 418 -78.83 15.13 -20.94
C GLN A 418 -79.30 13.67 -21.03
N PRO A 419 -80.39 13.29 -20.34
CA PRO A 419 -80.86 11.91 -20.30
C PRO A 419 -81.72 11.59 -21.52
N ILE A 420 -81.46 10.46 -22.18
CA ILE A 420 -82.41 9.83 -23.09
C ILE A 420 -82.77 8.45 -22.54
N ALA A 421 -84.07 8.23 -22.47
CA ALA A 421 -84.76 7.16 -21.80
C ALA A 421 -84.83 5.85 -22.61
N SER A 422 -85.49 4.87 -21.96
CA SER A 422 -86.14 3.65 -22.49
C SER A 422 -85.25 2.41 -22.65
N ALA A 423 -85.71 1.18 -22.43
CA ALA A 423 -86.84 0.56 -21.73
C ALA A 423 -86.57 -0.97 -21.77
N ASP A 424 -87.06 -1.72 -20.78
CA ASP A 424 -87.56 -3.11 -20.76
C ASP A 424 -86.89 -4.19 -21.68
N ASP A 425 -86.56 -5.42 -21.26
CA ASP A 425 -87.37 -6.35 -20.47
C ASP A 425 -86.56 -7.59 -20.02
N GLN A 426 -86.83 -8.01 -18.78
CA GLN A 426 -87.03 -9.37 -18.20
C GLN A 426 -86.21 -10.61 -18.64
N GLN A 427 -85.63 -11.31 -17.63
CA GLN A 427 -86.03 -12.64 -17.08
C GLN A 427 -84.86 -13.25 -16.27
N MET A 428 -84.95 -13.32 -14.93
CA MET A 428 -85.44 -14.44 -14.08
C MET A 428 -84.45 -15.60 -13.80
N LEU A 429 -84.12 -15.74 -12.49
CA LEU A 429 -83.94 -16.96 -11.66
C LEU A 429 -82.58 -17.19 -10.95
N VAL A 430 -82.55 -16.70 -9.70
CA VAL A 430 -82.16 -17.23 -8.35
C VAL A 430 -81.33 -18.56 -8.18
N PRO A 431 -80.86 -18.93 -6.96
CA PRO A 431 -79.44 -18.85 -6.54
C PRO A 431 -78.89 -20.22 -6.06
N THR A 432 -77.62 -20.35 -5.67
CA THR A 432 -77.22 -21.24 -4.56
C THR A 432 -75.77 -21.05 -4.11
N ALA A 433 -75.56 -21.39 -2.83
CA ALA A 433 -74.39 -21.17 -2.00
C ALA A 433 -73.41 -22.36 -1.97
N ASN A 434 -72.31 -22.13 -1.25
CA ASN A 434 -71.41 -23.09 -0.58
C ASN A 434 -70.39 -23.88 -1.43
N ALA A 435 -69.10 -23.70 -1.11
CA ALA A 435 -68.28 -24.67 -0.37
C ALA A 435 -66.78 -24.55 -0.72
N SER A 436 -65.93 -24.38 0.29
CA SER A 436 -64.51 -24.79 0.31
C SER A 436 -64.42 -26.30 0.65
N PRO A 437 -63.24 -26.94 0.84
CA PRO A 437 -61.89 -26.82 0.24
C PRO A 437 -61.34 -28.21 -0.25
N LEU A 438 -60.11 -28.27 -0.81
CA LEU A 438 -59.03 -29.26 -0.53
C LEU A 438 -58.10 -29.57 -1.72
N TYR A 439 -56.78 -29.47 -1.46
CA TYR A 439 -55.61 -30.15 -2.08
C TYR A 439 -55.41 -30.00 -3.62
N SER A 440 -54.21 -29.85 -4.21
CA SER A 440 -52.82 -30.05 -3.78
C SER A 440 -51.85 -29.50 -4.85
N ASN A 441 -50.62 -29.23 -4.41
CA ASN A 441 -49.34 -29.41 -5.10
C ASN A 441 -48.98 -28.68 -6.41
N GLN A 442 -47.93 -27.87 -6.23
CA GLN A 442 -46.61 -27.96 -6.87
C GLN A 442 -46.28 -27.13 -8.13
N TYR A 443 -45.27 -26.28 -7.89
CA TYR A 443 -44.21 -25.78 -8.75
C TYR A 443 -44.48 -24.68 -9.80
N SER A 444 -43.80 -23.57 -9.50
CA SER A 444 -42.90 -22.80 -10.37
C SER A 444 -43.45 -21.54 -11.07
N ASP A 445 -42.59 -20.53 -10.93
CA ASP A 445 -42.24 -19.50 -11.91
C ASP A 445 -43.18 -18.33 -12.23
N LYS A 446 -42.54 -17.16 -12.11
CA LYS A 446 -42.70 -15.96 -12.95
C LYS A 446 -44.00 -15.17 -12.81
N SER A 447 -43.92 -14.14 -11.98
CA SER A 447 -44.71 -12.92 -12.17
C SER A 447 -44.02 -12.01 -13.19
N VAL A 448 -44.56 -12.02 -14.40
CA VAL A 448 -44.52 -10.89 -15.34
C VAL A 448 -45.61 -9.90 -14.93
N LEU A 449 -45.29 -8.61 -14.88
CA LEU A 449 -46.24 -7.54 -15.24
C LEU A 449 -45.48 -6.60 -16.19
N ILE A 450 -45.74 -6.74 -17.50
CA ILE A 450 -46.63 -5.91 -18.34
C ILE A 450 -45.91 -4.59 -18.74
N LEU A 451 -45.33 -4.48 -19.94
CA LEU A 451 -45.95 -4.18 -21.27
C LEU A 451 -46.75 -2.88 -21.25
N ASN A 452 -46.28 -1.78 -21.84
CA ASN A 452 -46.48 -1.37 -23.25
C ASN A 452 -46.15 0.15 -23.29
N TYR A 453 -45.68 0.83 -24.34
CA TYR A 453 -45.84 0.67 -25.79
C TYR A 453 -44.89 1.63 -26.55
N LEU A 454 -44.33 1.13 -27.68
CA LEU A 454 -44.09 1.72 -29.01
C LEU A 454 -43.53 3.17 -29.17
N ASP A 455 -42.70 3.50 -30.16
CA ASP A 455 -42.78 3.07 -31.56
C ASP A 455 -41.47 3.23 -32.34
N GLU A 456 -41.43 2.46 -33.42
CA GLU A 456 -40.45 2.35 -34.48
C GLU A 456 -40.23 3.64 -35.27
N ASN A 457 -39.00 3.86 -35.75
CA ASN A 457 -38.80 4.40 -37.09
C ASN A 457 -37.44 3.98 -37.67
N ASN A 458 -37.51 3.45 -38.89
CA ASN A 458 -36.47 3.34 -39.92
C ASN A 458 -35.55 2.10 -39.94
N LYS A 459 -36.11 1.01 -40.51
CA LYS A 459 -35.41 0.15 -41.49
C LYS A 459 -35.95 0.43 -42.89
N LYS A 460 -35.09 0.89 -43.80
CA LYS A 460 -35.11 0.59 -45.25
C LYS A 460 -33.82 1.15 -45.87
N PHE A 461 -32.91 0.26 -46.28
CA PHE A 461 -32.38 0.15 -47.64
C PHE A 461 -31.17 -0.82 -47.61
N LEU A 462 -31.31 -1.92 -48.35
CA LEU A 462 -30.25 -2.85 -48.71
C LEU A 462 -30.34 -3.04 -50.23
N ASN A 463 -29.16 -3.21 -50.83
CA ASN A 463 -28.84 -3.50 -52.25
C ASN A 463 -28.49 -2.30 -53.13
N ASN A 464 -27.20 -2.10 -53.37
CA ASN A 464 -26.64 -2.43 -54.69
C ASN A 464 -25.11 -2.60 -54.67
N SER A 465 -24.65 -3.69 -55.26
CA SER A 465 -23.24 -3.98 -55.57
C SER A 465 -22.83 -3.31 -56.88
N ASN A 466 -21.61 -2.74 -56.92
CA ASN A 466 -20.52 -3.06 -57.86
C ASN A 466 -19.59 -1.87 -58.18
N ASN A 467 -18.29 -2.17 -58.16
CA ASN A 467 -17.17 -1.59 -58.90
C ASN A 467 -16.86 -0.08 -58.74
N ASN A 468 -15.74 0.24 -58.07
CA ASN A 468 -14.52 0.72 -58.76
C ASN A 468 -13.39 1.12 -57.78
N LYS A 469 -12.17 0.71 -58.18
CA LYS A 469 -10.85 1.33 -58.02
C LYS A 469 -10.52 2.15 -56.75
N LEU A 470 -9.44 1.71 -56.09
CA LEU A 470 -8.61 2.51 -55.18
C LEU A 470 -8.29 3.90 -55.78
N PRO A 471 -8.34 4.93 -54.93
CA PRO A 471 -7.40 6.02 -55.00
C PRO A 471 -6.55 6.11 -53.73
N ASP A 472 -5.33 6.55 -53.98
CA ASP A 472 -4.23 6.87 -53.08
C ASP A 472 -4.62 8.06 -52.17
N GLU A 473 -4.71 7.86 -50.86
CA GLU A 473 -4.95 8.94 -49.88
C GLU A 473 -3.62 9.40 -49.26
N SER A 474 -2.91 10.22 -50.03
CA SER A 474 -2.04 11.24 -49.45
C SER A 474 -2.61 12.61 -49.83
N SER A 475 -2.85 13.45 -48.82
CA SER A 475 -3.07 14.92 -48.86
C SER A 475 -4.49 15.43 -48.56
N LYS A 476 -4.52 16.31 -47.55
CA LYS A 476 -5.39 17.50 -47.37
C LYS A 476 -6.80 17.29 -46.80
N ASN A 477 -6.90 17.47 -45.49
CA ASN A 477 -7.96 18.26 -44.86
C ASN A 477 -7.36 19.12 -43.74
N GLN A 478 -6.79 20.27 -44.11
CA GLN A 478 -6.60 21.38 -43.18
C GLN A 478 -7.91 22.19 -43.16
N LEU A 479 -8.70 21.98 -42.11
CA LEU A 479 -9.80 22.87 -41.75
C LEU A 479 -9.19 24.13 -41.14
N ASN A 480 -9.26 25.24 -41.89
CA ASN A 480 -9.15 26.58 -41.32
C ASN A 480 -10.34 26.80 -40.39
N ILE A 481 -10.10 26.88 -39.09
CA ILE A 481 -11.06 27.35 -38.10
C ILE A 481 -10.49 28.61 -37.47
N ASP A 482 -11.04 29.75 -37.91
CA ASP A 482 -10.86 31.05 -37.27
C ASP A 482 -11.57 31.05 -35.90
N GLY A 483 -10.79 31.37 -34.85
CA GLY A 483 -11.15 32.35 -33.82
C GLY A 483 -12.44 32.24 -33.00
N GLY A 484 -13.12 31.10 -32.93
CA GLY A 484 -14.28 30.88 -32.05
C GLY A 484 -13.96 29.91 -30.92
N GLU A 485 -14.41 30.20 -29.69
CA GLU A 485 -14.28 29.33 -28.51
C GLU A 485 -14.52 27.87 -28.90
N THR A 486 -13.45 27.07 -28.88
CA THR A 486 -13.53 25.64 -29.20
C THR A 486 -14.34 24.98 -28.10
N SER A 487 -15.65 24.85 -28.31
CA SER A 487 -16.49 23.96 -27.54
C SER A 487 -15.88 22.57 -27.66
N SER A 488 -15.24 22.13 -26.58
CA SER A 488 -14.58 20.83 -26.52
C SER A 488 -15.64 19.78 -26.78
N ILE A 489 -15.63 19.18 -27.98
CA ILE A 489 -16.60 18.16 -28.38
C ILE A 489 -16.52 17.04 -27.34
N LYS A 490 -17.59 16.87 -26.56
CA LYS A 490 -17.67 15.82 -25.54
C LYS A 490 -17.85 14.50 -26.27
N LEU A 491 -16.78 13.73 -26.37
CA LEU A 491 -16.80 12.39 -26.94
C LEU A 491 -17.56 11.43 -26.02
N ILE A 492 -18.55 10.72 -26.56
CA ILE A 492 -19.47 9.85 -25.80
C ILE A 492 -19.16 8.38 -26.13
N LEU A 493 -19.12 7.52 -25.13
CA LEU A 493 -18.93 6.07 -25.32
C LEU A 493 -20.11 5.48 -26.12
N ASN A 494 -19.84 4.56 -27.04
CA ASN A 494 -20.83 3.92 -27.90
C ASN A 494 -21.56 4.85 -28.90
N ASP A 495 -21.05 6.06 -29.15
CA ASP A 495 -21.56 6.90 -30.24
C ASP A 495 -21.04 6.40 -31.59
N ILE A 496 -21.92 5.76 -32.36
CA ILE A 496 -21.62 5.18 -33.68
C ILE A 496 -21.12 6.25 -34.66
N ASN A 497 -21.57 7.51 -34.52
CA ASN A 497 -21.29 8.56 -35.49
C ASN A 497 -19.91 9.20 -35.28
N SER A 498 -19.44 9.29 -34.04
CA SER A 498 -18.14 9.91 -33.71
C SER A 498 -17.01 8.89 -33.47
N SER A 499 -17.36 7.64 -33.15
CA SER A 499 -16.37 6.59 -32.88
C SER A 499 -15.61 6.18 -34.14
N ASN A 500 -14.28 6.08 -34.02
CA ASN A 500 -13.38 5.69 -35.10
C ASN A 500 -12.67 4.34 -34.84
N TYR A 501 -13.15 3.57 -33.87
CA TYR A 501 -12.64 2.24 -33.57
C TYR A 501 -13.70 1.34 -32.94
N LYS A 502 -13.53 0.02 -33.08
CA LYS A 502 -14.46 -1.00 -32.57
C LYS A 502 -13.72 -2.03 -31.72
N LEU A 503 -14.21 -2.28 -30.51
CA LEU A 503 -13.77 -3.42 -29.71
C LEU A 503 -14.81 -4.52 -29.82
N LYS A 504 -14.41 -5.71 -30.28
CA LYS A 504 -15.32 -6.84 -30.48
C LYS A 504 -14.99 -7.97 -29.52
N ILE A 505 -16.00 -8.43 -28.78
CA ILE A 505 -15.94 -9.64 -27.98
C ILE A 505 -17.09 -10.53 -28.45
N LYS A 506 -16.77 -11.68 -29.07
CA LYS A 506 -17.76 -12.54 -29.71
C LYS A 506 -18.60 -11.75 -30.72
N ASN A 507 -19.92 -11.72 -30.57
CA ASN A 507 -20.85 -11.00 -31.46
C ASN A 507 -21.16 -9.56 -31.02
N ASN A 508 -20.60 -9.11 -29.90
CA ASN A 508 -20.87 -7.79 -29.34
C ASN A 508 -19.80 -6.78 -29.75
N VAL A 509 -20.21 -5.52 -29.93
CA VAL A 509 -19.34 -4.43 -30.41
C VAL A 509 -19.48 -3.21 -29.51
N ILE A 510 -18.36 -2.71 -29.00
CA ILE A 510 -18.26 -1.42 -28.31
C ILE A 510 -17.62 -0.42 -29.27
N TYR A 511 -18.28 0.72 -29.48
CA TYR A 511 -17.78 1.80 -30.32
C TYR A 511 -16.99 2.79 -29.46
N VAL A 512 -15.72 3.01 -29.84
CA VAL A 512 -14.76 3.79 -29.05
C VAL A 512 -13.93 4.75 -29.90
N HIS A 513 -13.26 5.70 -29.24
CA HIS A 513 -12.39 6.68 -29.87
C HIS A 513 -10.92 6.33 -29.67
N LYS A 514 -10.16 6.22 -30.78
CA LYS A 514 -8.71 5.97 -30.75
C LYS A 514 -7.97 6.97 -29.84
N SER A 515 -8.34 8.25 -29.93
CA SER A 515 -7.72 9.33 -29.15
C SER A 515 -7.87 9.16 -27.63
N ILE A 516 -9.03 8.69 -27.16
CA ILE A 516 -9.27 8.44 -25.74
C ILE A 516 -8.44 7.24 -25.27
N LEU A 517 -8.47 6.15 -26.04
CA LEU A 517 -7.75 4.93 -25.67
C LEU A 517 -6.23 5.14 -25.67
N SER A 518 -5.64 5.72 -26.71
CA SER A 518 -4.19 5.98 -26.75
C SER A 518 -3.72 6.93 -25.66
N LYS A 519 -4.53 7.93 -25.29
CA LYS A 519 -4.19 8.85 -24.21
C LYS A 519 -4.06 8.13 -22.86
N ASN A 520 -4.87 7.10 -22.65
CA ASN A 520 -5.03 6.43 -21.36
C ASN A 520 -4.35 5.05 -21.27
N SER A 521 -3.96 4.44 -22.39
CA SER A 521 -3.36 3.10 -22.44
C SER A 521 -2.19 3.04 -23.40
N ASP A 522 -1.05 2.57 -22.90
CA ASP A 522 0.16 2.38 -23.71
C ASP A 522 -0.01 1.22 -24.71
N TYR A 523 -0.78 0.19 -24.34
CA TYR A 523 -1.17 -0.90 -25.24
C TYR A 523 -1.91 -0.37 -26.48
N PHE A 524 -2.95 0.45 -26.29
CA PHE A 524 -3.72 0.99 -27.41
C PHE A 524 -2.94 2.08 -28.17
N ASN A 525 -2.06 2.81 -27.51
CA ASN A 525 -1.15 3.74 -28.18
C ASN A 525 -0.20 2.99 -29.13
N ALA A 526 0.44 1.91 -28.67
CA ALA A 526 1.27 1.05 -29.52
C ALA A 526 0.44 0.42 -30.65
N LEU A 527 -0.76 -0.09 -30.34
CA LEU A 527 -1.65 -0.68 -31.34
C LEU A 527 -1.98 0.30 -32.47
N PHE A 528 -2.35 1.54 -32.17
CA PHE A 528 -2.78 2.52 -33.19
C PHE A 528 -1.63 3.22 -33.91
N THR A 529 -0.41 3.17 -33.36
CA THR A 529 0.80 3.66 -34.02
C THR A 529 1.50 2.58 -34.86
N SER A 530 1.10 1.32 -34.69
CA SER A 530 1.63 0.18 -35.46
C SER A 530 0.95 -0.01 -36.81
N GLY A 531 1.58 -0.84 -37.65
CA GLY A 531 0.99 -1.41 -38.87
C GLY A 531 0.18 -2.70 -38.63
N PHE A 532 -0.25 -2.98 -37.40
CA PHE A 532 -1.02 -4.20 -37.11
C PHE A 532 -2.41 -4.18 -37.76
N SER A 533 -2.90 -5.38 -38.07
CA SER A 533 -4.15 -5.58 -38.81
C SER A 533 -5.36 -4.95 -38.11
N GLU A 534 -5.34 -4.93 -36.78
CA GLU A 534 -6.38 -4.40 -35.91
C GLU A 534 -6.53 -2.88 -36.10
N ASN A 535 -5.40 -2.17 -36.25
CA ASN A 535 -5.39 -0.75 -36.54
C ASN A 535 -5.93 -0.47 -37.95
N LEU A 536 -5.45 -1.22 -38.94
CA LEU A 536 -5.86 -1.11 -40.35
C LEU A 536 -7.35 -1.40 -40.54
N ASN A 537 -7.87 -2.41 -39.85
CA ASN A 537 -9.28 -2.81 -39.90
C ASN A 537 -10.18 -1.93 -39.02
N SER A 538 -9.61 -0.98 -38.27
CA SER A 538 -10.33 -0.15 -37.29
C SER A 538 -11.16 -0.97 -36.29
N ALA A 539 -10.69 -2.17 -35.96
CA ALA A 539 -11.36 -3.08 -35.04
C ALA A 539 -10.35 -4.00 -34.35
N CYS A 540 -10.48 -4.14 -33.03
CA CYS A 540 -9.76 -5.15 -32.25
C CYS A 540 -10.75 -6.26 -31.88
N ILE A 541 -10.41 -7.51 -32.21
CA ILE A 541 -11.24 -8.68 -31.93
C ILE A 541 -10.57 -9.47 -30.81
N PHE A 542 -11.32 -9.71 -29.74
CA PHE A 542 -10.87 -10.51 -28.60
C PHE A 542 -11.50 -11.90 -28.68
N ASP A 543 -10.73 -12.84 -29.22
CA ASP A 543 -11.06 -14.27 -29.24
C ASP A 543 -10.42 -14.94 -28.02
N THR A 544 -11.00 -14.73 -26.83
CA THR A 544 -10.44 -15.24 -25.58
C THR A 544 -11.50 -15.95 -24.75
N ASP A 545 -11.11 -17.09 -24.19
CA ASP A 545 -11.87 -17.82 -23.15
C ASP A 545 -11.58 -17.26 -21.75
N ASP A 546 -11.10 -16.01 -21.66
CA ASP A 546 -10.81 -15.38 -20.38
C ASP A 546 -12.13 -14.99 -19.73
N GLU A 547 -12.50 -15.70 -18.67
CA GLU A 547 -13.73 -15.45 -17.89
C GLU A 547 -13.84 -14.01 -17.39
N LYS A 548 -12.71 -13.30 -17.25
CA LYS A 548 -12.67 -11.91 -16.80
C LYS A 548 -12.84 -10.89 -17.91
N LEU A 549 -12.66 -11.28 -19.17
CA LEU A 549 -12.84 -10.41 -20.35
C LEU A 549 -14.19 -10.69 -21.02
N THR A 550 -15.26 -10.26 -20.37
CA THR A 550 -16.61 -10.26 -20.92
C THR A 550 -16.97 -8.89 -21.53
N ILE A 551 -18.06 -8.82 -22.31
CA ILE A 551 -18.53 -7.55 -22.84
C ILE A 551 -18.88 -6.56 -21.74
N GLU A 552 -19.52 -7.02 -20.66
CA GLU A 552 -19.94 -6.21 -19.52
C GLU A 552 -18.73 -5.67 -18.77
N SER A 553 -17.70 -6.49 -18.58
CA SER A 553 -16.44 -6.07 -17.94
C SER A 553 -15.69 -5.01 -18.75
N LEU A 554 -15.68 -5.16 -20.08
CA LEU A 554 -15.03 -4.22 -20.98
C LEU A 554 -15.82 -2.91 -21.06
N GLU A 555 -17.15 -2.96 -21.14
CA GLU A 555 -18.01 -1.78 -21.05
C GLU A 555 -17.83 -1.04 -19.73
N LEU A 556 -17.70 -1.77 -18.63
CA LEU A 556 -17.47 -1.19 -17.31
C LEU A 556 -16.13 -0.43 -17.27
N LEU A 557 -15.07 -1.03 -17.82
CA LEU A 557 -13.79 -0.35 -17.95
C LEU A 557 -13.89 0.87 -18.88
N MET A 558 -14.53 0.74 -20.04
CA MET A 558 -14.68 1.85 -20.98
C MET A 558 -15.45 3.03 -20.37
N LYS A 559 -16.48 2.77 -19.57
CA LYS A 559 -17.20 3.80 -18.82
C LYS A 559 -16.23 4.58 -17.92
N LEU A 560 -15.38 3.90 -17.16
CA LEU A 560 -14.37 4.53 -16.31
C LEU A 560 -13.37 5.39 -17.12
N ILE A 561 -12.90 4.91 -18.27
CA ILE A 561 -11.92 5.62 -19.12
C ILE A 561 -12.51 6.91 -19.72
N TYR A 562 -13.82 6.93 -19.98
CA TYR A 562 -14.51 8.07 -20.58
C TYR A 562 -14.91 9.18 -19.60
N LEU A 563 -14.72 8.96 -18.29
CA LEU A 563 -14.98 10.00 -17.29
C LEU A 563 -13.94 11.10 -17.41
N GLN A 564 -14.39 12.35 -17.43
CA GLN A 564 -13.53 13.49 -17.73
C GLN A 564 -12.80 14.01 -16.50
N SER A 565 -13.34 13.76 -15.31
CA SER A 565 -12.77 14.18 -14.04
C SER A 565 -12.45 13.01 -13.13
N GLN A 566 -11.47 13.21 -12.25
CA GLN A 566 -11.14 12.24 -11.21
C GLN A 566 -12.28 12.07 -10.20
N GLU A 567 -13.09 13.10 -9.96
CA GLU A 567 -14.24 13.05 -9.05
C GLU A 567 -15.36 12.16 -9.59
N GLU A 568 -15.66 12.26 -10.89
CA GLU A 568 -16.58 11.36 -11.58
C GLU A 568 -16.08 9.92 -11.49
N ALA A 569 -14.79 9.69 -11.74
CA ALA A 569 -14.17 8.37 -11.64
C ALA A 569 -14.28 7.78 -10.23
N LEU A 570 -14.01 8.56 -9.19
CA LEU A 570 -14.16 8.10 -7.80
C LEU A 570 -15.62 7.80 -7.46
N THR A 571 -16.57 8.62 -7.94
CA THR A 571 -18.00 8.38 -7.72
C THR A 571 -18.45 7.09 -8.40
N PHE A 572 -17.98 6.84 -9.62
CA PHE A 572 -18.21 5.60 -10.34
C PHE A 572 -17.64 4.38 -9.59
N LEU A 573 -16.39 4.47 -9.10
CA LEU A 573 -15.76 3.37 -8.35
C LEU A 573 -16.48 3.04 -7.05
N LYS A 574 -17.03 4.04 -6.35
CA LYS A 574 -17.86 3.84 -5.13
C LYS A 574 -19.14 3.05 -5.38
N GLN A 575 -19.64 3.04 -6.61
CA GLN A 575 -20.84 2.31 -6.99
C GLN A 575 -20.56 0.85 -7.35
N GLN A 576 -19.29 0.45 -7.47
CA GLN A 576 -18.90 -0.90 -7.85
C GLN A 576 -18.70 -1.78 -6.62
N ASP A 577 -19.07 -3.06 -6.74
CA ASP A 577 -18.71 -4.06 -5.75
C ASP A 577 -17.24 -4.50 -5.88
N PHE A 578 -16.72 -5.23 -4.89
CA PHE A 578 -15.31 -5.66 -4.90
C PHE A 578 -14.97 -6.63 -6.03
N LYS A 579 -15.93 -7.42 -6.52
CA LYS A 579 -15.72 -8.33 -7.65
C LYS A 579 -15.56 -7.55 -8.96
N GLN A 580 -16.37 -6.52 -9.15
CA GLN A 580 -16.25 -5.58 -10.27
C GLN A 580 -14.95 -4.78 -10.20
N LEU A 581 -14.55 -4.30 -9.00
CA LEU A 581 -13.27 -3.60 -8.81
C LEU A 581 -12.07 -4.51 -9.14
N LYS A 582 -12.12 -5.78 -8.76
CA LYS A 582 -11.10 -6.78 -9.13
C LYS A 582 -11.00 -6.97 -10.65
N VAL A 583 -12.14 -7.05 -11.34
CA VAL A 583 -12.19 -7.15 -12.80
C VAL A 583 -11.65 -5.89 -13.46
N LEU A 584 -12.06 -4.70 -13.00
CA LEU A 584 -11.55 -3.42 -13.48
C LEU A 584 -10.04 -3.31 -13.33
N LEU A 585 -9.50 -3.72 -12.19
CA LEU A 585 -8.07 -3.73 -11.94
C LEU A 585 -7.35 -4.68 -12.90
N HIS A 586 -7.87 -5.90 -13.06
CA HIS A 586 -7.28 -6.91 -13.93
C HIS A 586 -7.22 -6.44 -15.39
N LEU A 587 -8.32 -5.89 -15.91
CA LEU A 587 -8.36 -5.38 -17.28
C LEU A 587 -7.54 -4.11 -17.45
N SER A 588 -7.49 -3.24 -16.43
CA SER A 588 -6.62 -2.06 -16.45
C SER A 588 -5.15 -2.44 -16.52
N ASP A 589 -4.74 -3.49 -15.82
CA ASP A 589 -3.38 -4.02 -15.91
C ASP A 589 -3.11 -4.68 -17.27
N ARG A 590 -4.00 -5.57 -17.71
CA ARG A 590 -3.88 -6.29 -19.01
C ARG A 590 -3.71 -5.33 -20.19
N PHE A 591 -4.45 -4.22 -20.18
CA PHE A 591 -4.40 -3.22 -21.25
C PHE A 591 -3.52 -2.01 -20.91
N LEU A 592 -2.72 -2.06 -19.84
CA LEU A 592 -1.80 -1.00 -19.44
C LEU A 592 -2.48 0.39 -19.35
N PHE A 593 -3.67 0.45 -18.74
CA PHE A 593 -4.39 1.70 -18.50
C PHE A 593 -3.82 2.45 -17.29
N LYS A 594 -3.67 3.76 -17.42
CA LYS A 594 -3.22 4.66 -16.34
C LYS A 594 -4.17 4.67 -15.14
N GLN A 595 -5.45 4.37 -15.35
CA GLN A 595 -6.49 4.28 -14.32
C GLN A 595 -6.24 3.14 -13.32
N LYS A 596 -5.33 2.20 -13.61
CA LYS A 596 -4.91 1.14 -12.68
C LYS A 596 -4.56 1.72 -11.30
N GLU A 597 -3.73 2.75 -11.25
CA GLU A 597 -3.28 3.34 -9.98
C GLU A 597 -4.44 3.95 -9.17
N LEU A 598 -5.42 4.56 -9.85
CA LEU A 598 -6.62 5.10 -9.20
C LEU A 598 -7.47 3.98 -8.58
N ILE A 599 -7.67 2.88 -9.31
CA ILE A 599 -8.41 1.71 -8.83
C ILE A 599 -7.69 1.08 -7.63
N GLU A 600 -6.37 0.89 -7.71
CA GLU A 600 -5.59 0.35 -6.60
C GLU A 600 -5.73 1.21 -5.33
N LYS A 601 -5.53 2.53 -5.45
CA LYS A 601 -5.69 3.47 -4.32
C LYS A 601 -7.10 3.42 -3.76
N PHE A 602 -8.12 3.35 -4.61
CA PHE A 602 -9.51 3.29 -4.17
C PHE A 602 -9.81 2.01 -3.38
N ILE A 603 -9.33 0.85 -3.84
CA ILE A 603 -9.52 -0.42 -3.11
C ILE A 603 -8.83 -0.32 -1.74
N VAL A 604 -7.58 0.16 -1.69
CA VAL A 604 -6.84 0.34 -0.42
C VAL A 604 -7.57 1.28 0.54
N TRP A 605 -8.06 2.43 0.06
CA TRP A 605 -8.82 3.37 0.89
C TRP A 605 -10.17 2.84 1.35
N SER A 606 -10.72 1.88 0.62
CA SER A 606 -12.00 1.27 0.96
C SER A 606 -11.86 0.18 2.02
N ILE A 607 -10.65 -0.26 2.37
CA ILE A 607 -10.43 -1.27 3.41
C ILE A 607 -10.88 -0.74 4.77
N ASN A 608 -11.77 -1.48 5.43
CA ASN A 608 -12.19 -1.27 6.80
C ASN A 608 -12.48 -2.61 7.47
N SER A 609 -12.72 -2.59 8.79
CA SER A 609 -12.98 -3.81 9.57
C SER A 609 -14.19 -4.62 9.09
N VAL A 610 -15.15 -3.99 8.42
CA VAL A 610 -16.39 -4.63 7.94
C VAL A 610 -16.15 -5.42 6.66
N ASN A 611 -15.33 -4.90 5.75
CA ASN A 611 -15.11 -5.51 4.42
C ASN A 611 -13.76 -6.21 4.25
N LEU A 612 -12.89 -6.18 5.27
CA LEU A 612 -11.57 -6.82 5.21
C LEU A 612 -11.62 -8.28 4.77
N LYS A 613 -12.57 -9.08 5.28
CA LYS A 613 -12.72 -10.49 4.88
C LYS A 613 -13.13 -10.67 3.42
N ILE A 614 -13.99 -9.79 2.90
CA ILE A 614 -14.43 -9.84 1.50
C ILE A 614 -13.27 -9.44 0.59
N ILE A 615 -12.52 -8.41 0.98
CA ILE A 615 -11.33 -7.98 0.25
C ILE A 615 -10.27 -9.08 0.27
N ASP A 616 -10.03 -9.70 1.42
CA ASP A 616 -9.09 -10.81 1.52
C ASP A 616 -9.52 -11.96 0.60
N GLN A 617 -10.78 -12.39 0.65
CA GLN A 617 -11.31 -13.44 -0.25
C GLN A 617 -11.22 -13.10 -1.74
N GLU A 618 -11.62 -11.88 -2.12
CA GLU A 618 -11.62 -11.47 -3.52
C GLU A 618 -10.22 -11.19 -4.05
N PHE A 619 -9.28 -10.74 -3.22
CA PHE A 619 -7.94 -10.35 -3.66
C PHE A 619 -6.84 -11.30 -3.18
N TYR A 620 -7.18 -12.41 -2.51
CA TYR A 620 -6.26 -13.47 -2.14
C TYR A 620 -5.50 -13.95 -3.38
N ASN A 621 -4.17 -14.00 -3.29
CA ASN A 621 -3.24 -14.39 -4.37
C ASN A 621 -3.14 -13.40 -5.56
N ASN A 622 -3.71 -12.20 -5.48
CA ASN A 622 -3.71 -11.29 -6.61
C ASN A 622 -2.47 -10.38 -6.61
N ASN A 623 -1.41 -10.80 -7.31
CA ASN A 623 -0.15 -10.05 -7.52
C ASN A 623 -0.33 -8.68 -8.23
N LEU A 624 -1.56 -8.36 -8.65
CA LEU A 624 -1.88 -7.20 -9.48
C LEU A 624 -2.05 -5.89 -8.69
N ILE A 625 -2.18 -5.93 -7.36
CA ILE A 625 -2.28 -4.71 -6.55
C ILE A 625 -0.91 -4.36 -5.97
N SER A 626 -0.15 -3.53 -6.67
CA SER A 626 1.20 -3.12 -6.23
C SER A 626 1.19 -2.36 -4.89
N LEU A 627 0.10 -1.63 -4.62
CA LEU A 627 -0.10 -0.83 -3.41
C LEU A 627 -0.52 -1.65 -2.18
N PHE A 628 -1.18 -2.81 -2.32
CA PHE A 628 -1.57 -3.66 -1.19
C PHE A 628 -0.32 -4.21 -0.52
N SER A 629 0.64 -4.70 -1.32
CA SER A 629 1.91 -5.15 -0.80
C SER A 629 2.60 -4.04 -0.02
N LYS A 630 2.55 -2.77 -0.46
CA LYS A 630 3.14 -1.65 0.30
C LYS A 630 2.35 -1.24 1.54
N TYR A 631 1.02 -1.27 1.49
CA TYR A 631 0.16 -0.80 2.59
C TYR A 631 0.08 -1.82 3.73
N TYR A 632 -0.03 -3.12 3.41
CA TYR A 632 -0.06 -4.18 4.41
C TYR A 632 1.30 -4.37 5.11
N LEU A 633 2.41 -4.17 4.39
CA LEU A 633 3.77 -4.23 4.96
C LEU A 633 4.17 -3.01 5.82
N ASN A 634 3.34 -1.96 5.86
CA ASN A 634 3.61 -0.76 6.65
C ASN A 634 2.67 -0.64 7.87
N GLN A 635 1.65 -1.49 7.98
CA GLN A 635 0.71 -1.56 9.11
C GLN A 635 0.97 -2.75 10.03
N ASN A 636 1.80 -3.70 9.59
CA ASN A 636 2.41 -4.77 10.38
C ASN A 636 3.93 -4.57 10.38
#